data_AF-A0A7V6NZW7-F1
#
_entry.id   AF-A0A7V6NZW7-F1
#
_cell.length_a   1.000
_cell.length_b   1.000
_cell.length_c   1.000
_cell.angle_alpha   90.00
_cell.angle_beta   90.00
_cell.angle_gamma   90.00
#
_symmetry.space_group_name_H-M   'P 1'
#
loop_
_entity.id
_entity.type
_entity.pdbx_description
1 polymer ?
#
loop_
_entity_poly.entity_id
_entity_poly.type
_entity_poly.pdbx_seq_one_letter_code
_entity_poly.pdbx_strand_id
1 'polypeptide(L)'
;MKVLAIGNSFSQDATYFLHDISVAAGEAMHVVNLFIGGCPLERHWQNIESGEQAYEYQENGVVTGKYVSIQEMLESKKWDYIVTQQSSHDSGWENTYEPFLGLITDYLKRQAPESEFMLQKTWAYDINSTHQNFMRYNRSQEEMYERLSKCYADMAEKYGLSLIPCGDVIQNLRKLELFDLRKGGRSLCRDGYHMHFIYGRYALAYTWARVLLGRSLEHISYMPYSDLLPDVAPDPNIIKLIQTTIEETVRMLGHTN
;
A
#
# COMPACT_ATOMS: atom_id res chain seq x y z
N MET A 1 -12.67 8.18 -10.66
CA MET A 1 -11.60 7.17 -10.80
C MET A 1 -11.98 5.88 -10.06
N LYS A 2 -11.54 4.71 -10.52
CA LYS A 2 -11.80 3.38 -9.93
C LYS A 2 -10.49 2.64 -9.74
N VAL A 3 -10.25 2.17 -8.53
CA VAL A 3 -9.00 1.54 -8.11
C VAL A 3 -9.30 0.17 -7.52
N LEU A 4 -8.63 -0.87 -8.03
CA LEU A 4 -8.68 -2.23 -7.52
C LEU A 4 -7.34 -2.62 -6.91
N ALA A 5 -7.29 -2.83 -5.60
CA ALA A 5 -6.15 -3.41 -4.92
C ALA A 5 -6.33 -4.93 -4.80
N ILE A 6 -5.33 -5.69 -5.23
CA ILE A 6 -5.23 -7.15 -5.03
C ILE A 6 -4.11 -7.38 -4.04
N GLY A 7 -4.45 -7.73 -2.79
CA GLY A 7 -3.43 -7.81 -1.75
C GLY A 7 -3.88 -8.45 -0.44
N ASN A 8 -3.52 -7.79 0.65
CA ASN A 8 -3.57 -8.34 2.01
C ASN A 8 -3.72 -7.21 3.04
N SER A 9 -3.27 -7.42 4.28
CA SER A 9 -3.38 -6.41 5.34
C SER A 9 -2.62 -5.11 5.04
N PHE A 10 -1.60 -5.14 4.19
CA PHE A 10 -0.87 -3.94 3.80
C PHE A 10 -1.65 -3.10 2.78
N SER A 11 -2.36 -3.73 1.84
CA SER A 11 -3.26 -2.98 0.94
C SER A 11 -4.50 -2.50 1.68
N GLN A 12 -4.99 -3.24 2.68
CA GLN A 12 -6.03 -2.77 3.59
C GLN A 12 -5.60 -1.49 4.32
N ASP A 13 -4.38 -1.47 4.87
CA ASP A 13 -3.86 -0.28 5.56
C ASP A 13 -3.74 0.93 4.62
N ALA A 14 -3.37 0.73 3.35
CA ALA A 14 -3.24 1.81 2.38
C ALA A 14 -4.57 2.32 1.81
N THR A 15 -5.57 1.44 1.67
CA THR A 15 -6.86 1.78 1.07
C THR A 15 -7.87 2.34 2.08
N TYR A 16 -7.62 2.19 3.39
CA TYR A 16 -8.58 2.51 4.45
C TYR A 16 -9.13 3.94 4.40
N PHE A 17 -8.29 4.95 4.13
CA PHE A 17 -8.72 6.36 4.03
C PHE A 17 -8.71 6.90 2.59
N LEU A 18 -8.41 6.06 1.60
CA LEU A 18 -8.13 6.54 0.24
C LEU A 18 -9.37 7.19 -0.39
N HIS A 19 -10.54 6.59 -0.20
CA HIS A 19 -11.80 7.15 -0.67
C HIS A 19 -12.04 8.55 -0.09
N ASP A 20 -12.00 8.70 1.23
CA ASP A 20 -12.32 9.96 1.89
C ASP A 20 -11.32 11.07 1.56
N ILE A 21 -10.03 10.74 1.49
CA ILE A 21 -8.99 11.67 1.05
C ILE A 21 -9.26 12.14 -0.38
N SER A 22 -9.63 11.22 -1.28
CA SER A 22 -9.93 11.57 -2.67
C SER A 22 -11.16 12.48 -2.80
N VAL A 23 -12.22 12.21 -2.02
CA VAL A 23 -13.41 13.07 -1.95
C VAL A 23 -13.04 14.46 -1.46
N ALA A 24 -12.22 14.56 -0.40
CA ALA A 24 -11.73 15.85 0.09
C ALA A 24 -10.82 16.59 -0.90
N ALA A 25 -10.17 15.87 -1.81
CA ALA A 25 -9.42 16.43 -2.94
C ALA A 25 -10.30 16.87 -4.14
N GLY A 26 -11.62 16.67 -4.04
CA GLY A 26 -12.59 17.03 -5.08
C GLY A 26 -12.75 15.98 -6.17
N GLU A 27 -12.23 14.77 -6.01
CA GLU A 27 -12.39 13.67 -6.96
C GLU A 27 -12.67 12.34 -6.25
N ALA A 28 -13.92 11.87 -6.31
CA ALA A 28 -14.28 10.60 -5.69
C ALA A 28 -13.63 9.41 -6.42
N MET A 29 -12.72 8.72 -5.73
CA MET A 29 -12.23 7.40 -6.12
C MET A 29 -13.15 6.31 -5.59
N HIS A 30 -13.60 5.41 -6.46
CA HIS A 30 -14.18 4.14 -6.01
C HIS A 30 -13.04 3.16 -5.74
N VAL A 31 -12.86 2.77 -4.48
CA VAL A 31 -11.73 1.94 -4.04
C VAL A 31 -12.24 0.57 -3.65
N VAL A 32 -11.70 -0.47 -4.27
CA VAL A 32 -11.91 -1.86 -3.85
C VAL A 32 -10.59 -2.47 -3.42
N ASN A 33 -10.60 -3.17 -2.29
CA ASN A 33 -9.49 -4.00 -1.84
C ASN A 33 -9.94 -5.47 -1.75
N LEU A 34 -9.25 -6.35 -2.48
CA LEU A 34 -9.42 -7.79 -2.40
C LEU A 34 -8.43 -8.32 -1.37
N PHE A 35 -8.95 -8.69 -0.20
CA PHE A 35 -8.15 -9.00 0.96
C PHE A 35 -8.04 -10.52 1.21
N ILE A 36 -6.80 -10.99 1.34
CA ILE A 36 -6.48 -12.26 1.99
C ILE A 36 -5.34 -12.00 2.99
N GLY A 37 -5.50 -12.40 4.25
CA GLY A 37 -4.48 -12.19 5.29
C GLY A 37 -3.12 -12.79 4.90
N GLY A 38 -2.06 -11.96 4.91
CA GLY A 38 -0.69 -12.36 4.61
C GLY A 38 -0.45 -12.91 3.20
N CYS A 39 -1.35 -12.68 2.25
CA CYS A 39 -1.30 -13.29 0.92
C CYS A 39 -0.04 -12.89 0.12
N PRO A 40 0.78 -13.86 -0.32
CA PRO A 40 1.87 -13.63 -1.26
C PRO A 40 1.40 -13.69 -2.72
N LEU A 41 2.25 -13.21 -3.65
CA LEU A 41 2.01 -13.26 -5.09
C LEU A 41 1.72 -14.69 -5.60
N GLU A 42 2.42 -15.69 -5.06
CA GLU A 42 2.17 -17.11 -5.37
C GLU A 42 0.71 -17.50 -5.16
N ARG A 43 0.16 -17.15 -3.99
CA ARG A 43 -1.23 -17.48 -3.66
C ARG A 43 -2.22 -16.68 -4.50
N HIS A 44 -1.90 -15.43 -4.83
CA HIS A 44 -2.71 -14.65 -5.77
C HIS A 44 -2.81 -15.35 -7.12
N TRP A 45 -1.68 -15.84 -7.65
CA TRP A 45 -1.66 -16.59 -8.90
C TRP A 45 -2.45 -17.90 -8.81
N GLN A 46 -2.27 -18.69 -7.75
CA GLN A 46 -3.05 -19.92 -7.53
C GLN A 46 -4.57 -19.65 -7.55
N ASN A 47 -5.02 -18.57 -6.91
CA ASN A 47 -6.44 -18.19 -6.90
C ASN A 47 -6.94 -17.71 -8.27
N ILE A 48 -6.08 -17.10 -9.08
CA ILE A 48 -6.40 -16.74 -10.48
C ILE A 48 -6.60 -18.02 -11.31
N GLU A 49 -5.70 -18.99 -11.17
CA GLU A 49 -5.79 -20.26 -11.92
C GLU A 49 -7.00 -21.10 -11.51
N SER A 50 -7.32 -21.14 -10.22
CA SER A 50 -8.44 -21.92 -9.70
C SER A 50 -9.80 -21.21 -9.85
N GLY A 51 -9.81 -19.89 -10.04
CA GLY A 51 -11.02 -19.07 -10.04
C GLY A 51 -11.70 -18.96 -8.67
N GLU A 52 -10.96 -19.20 -7.58
CA GLU A 52 -11.54 -19.28 -6.23
C GLU A 52 -12.08 -17.93 -5.74
N GLN A 53 -13.27 -17.95 -5.15
CA GLN A 53 -13.85 -16.82 -4.41
C GLN A 53 -13.22 -16.71 -3.02
N ALA A 54 -11.91 -16.50 -2.96
CA ALA A 54 -11.13 -16.51 -1.72
C ALA A 54 -10.99 -15.13 -1.05
N TYR A 55 -11.33 -14.05 -1.74
CA TYR A 55 -11.02 -12.69 -1.31
C TYR A 55 -12.16 -12.06 -0.54
N GLU A 56 -11.88 -11.58 0.67
CA GLU A 56 -12.83 -10.70 1.37
C GLU A 56 -12.92 -9.38 0.61
N TYR A 57 -14.12 -9.08 0.13
CA TYR A 57 -14.42 -7.87 -0.61
C TYR A 57 -14.51 -6.68 0.36
N GLN A 58 -13.63 -5.71 0.18
CA GLN A 58 -13.63 -4.46 0.95
C GLN A 58 -13.85 -3.29 -0.01
N GLU A 59 -14.76 -2.39 0.32
CA GLU A 59 -15.17 -1.28 -0.54
C GLU A 59 -15.05 0.03 0.24
N ASN A 60 -14.34 1.01 -0.32
CA ASN A 60 -14.07 2.33 0.27
C ASN A 60 -13.61 2.25 1.75
N GLY A 61 -12.70 1.32 2.04
CA GLY A 61 -12.17 1.10 3.40
C GLY A 61 -13.06 0.27 4.33
N VAL A 62 -14.23 -0.19 3.86
CA VAL A 62 -15.21 -0.93 4.66
C VAL A 62 -15.24 -2.41 4.27
N VAL A 63 -15.21 -3.30 5.27
CA VAL A 63 -15.38 -4.75 5.07
C VAL A 63 -16.85 -5.05 4.77
N THR A 64 -17.13 -5.78 3.69
CA THR A 64 -18.51 -6.05 3.27
C THR A 64 -19.06 -7.40 3.72
N GLY A 65 -18.19 -8.31 4.18
CA GLY A 65 -18.52 -9.70 4.51
C GLY A 65 -18.76 -10.61 3.29
N LYS A 66 -18.60 -10.10 2.06
CA LYS A 66 -18.69 -10.89 0.83
C LYS A 66 -17.34 -11.45 0.44
N TYR A 67 -17.37 -12.62 -0.19
CA TYR A 67 -16.20 -13.24 -0.80
C TYR A 67 -16.36 -13.28 -2.32
N VAL A 68 -15.30 -12.95 -3.05
CA VAL A 68 -15.29 -12.82 -4.51
C VAL A 68 -13.99 -13.38 -5.09
N SER A 69 -13.99 -13.68 -6.39
CA SER A 69 -12.77 -14.01 -7.13
C SER A 69 -12.16 -12.76 -7.78
N ILE A 70 -10.88 -12.84 -8.20
CA ILE A 70 -10.26 -11.76 -8.98
C ILE A 70 -11.00 -11.58 -10.31
N GLN A 71 -11.37 -12.68 -10.98
CA GLN A 71 -12.04 -12.63 -12.27
C GLN A 71 -13.38 -11.87 -12.20
N GLU A 72 -14.21 -12.19 -11.20
CA GLU A 72 -15.49 -11.51 -10.99
C GLU A 72 -15.31 -9.99 -10.86
N MET A 73 -14.27 -9.58 -10.14
CA MET A 73 -13.99 -8.17 -9.89
C MET A 73 -13.47 -7.46 -11.13
N LEU A 74 -12.62 -8.10 -11.93
CA LEU A 74 -12.16 -7.58 -13.22
C LEU A 74 -13.32 -7.41 -14.21
N GLU A 75 -14.28 -8.33 -14.23
CA GLU A 75 -15.47 -8.27 -15.10
C GLU A 75 -16.51 -7.25 -14.61
N SER A 76 -16.54 -6.95 -13.32
CA SER A 76 -17.58 -6.09 -12.72
C SER A 76 -17.55 -4.64 -13.19
N LYS A 77 -16.37 -4.10 -13.53
CA LYS A 77 -16.14 -2.69 -13.85
C LYS A 77 -14.89 -2.54 -14.71
N LYS A 78 -14.88 -1.49 -15.54
CA LYS A 78 -13.64 -0.94 -16.08
C LYS A 78 -12.88 -0.22 -14.97
N TRP A 79 -11.70 -0.72 -14.61
CA TRP A 79 -10.81 -0.16 -13.61
C TRP A 79 -9.83 0.82 -14.25
N ASP A 80 -9.57 1.96 -13.61
CA ASP A 80 -8.53 2.88 -14.07
C ASP A 80 -7.15 2.38 -13.61
N TYR A 81 -7.08 1.92 -12.36
CA TYR A 81 -5.86 1.38 -11.76
C TYR A 81 -6.11 0.01 -11.12
N ILE A 82 -5.17 -0.91 -11.35
CA ILE A 82 -5.05 -2.16 -10.60
C ILE A 82 -3.71 -2.12 -9.86
N VAL A 83 -3.71 -2.40 -8.57
CA VAL A 83 -2.52 -2.34 -7.74
C VAL A 83 -2.33 -3.67 -7.03
N THR A 84 -1.10 -4.21 -7.07
CA THR A 84 -0.74 -5.34 -6.22
C THR A 84 0.58 -5.12 -5.51
N GLN A 85 0.99 -6.10 -4.72
CA GLN A 85 2.19 -6.07 -3.89
C GLN A 85 2.57 -7.49 -3.49
N GLN A 86 3.81 -7.65 -3.01
CA GLN A 86 4.24 -8.87 -2.35
C GLN A 86 3.79 -8.89 -0.87
N SER A 87 3.76 -10.08 -0.26
CA SER A 87 3.69 -10.25 1.18
C SER A 87 4.87 -9.52 1.85
N SER A 88 4.65 -8.95 3.04
CA SER A 88 5.67 -8.11 3.66
C SER A 88 6.93 -8.86 4.10
N HIS A 89 6.82 -10.16 4.41
CA HIS A 89 7.98 -10.96 4.78
C HIS A 89 8.80 -11.42 3.57
N ASP A 90 8.18 -11.47 2.38
CA ASP A 90 8.82 -11.81 1.11
C ASP A 90 9.23 -10.58 0.29
N SER A 91 8.84 -9.36 0.69
CA SER A 91 9.00 -8.16 -0.14
C SER A 91 10.44 -7.79 -0.51
N GLY A 92 11.44 -8.27 0.24
CA GLY A 92 12.86 -8.12 -0.12
C GLY A 92 13.53 -9.41 -0.61
N TRP A 93 12.74 -10.38 -1.05
CA TRP A 93 13.20 -11.66 -1.59
C TRP A 93 12.81 -11.82 -3.05
N GLU A 94 13.71 -11.41 -3.94
CA GLU A 94 13.53 -11.37 -5.39
C GLU A 94 12.94 -12.68 -5.98
N ASN A 95 13.45 -13.84 -5.56
CA ASN A 95 12.99 -15.14 -6.06
C ASN A 95 11.53 -15.48 -5.72
N THR A 96 10.87 -14.73 -4.85
CA THR A 96 9.44 -14.92 -4.51
C THR A 96 8.51 -14.17 -5.45
N TYR A 97 9.05 -13.25 -6.27
CA TYR A 97 8.27 -12.51 -7.25
C TYR A 97 8.03 -13.35 -8.49
N GLU A 98 9.01 -14.14 -8.93
CA GLU A 98 8.92 -14.95 -10.15
C GLU A 98 8.58 -16.41 -9.85
N PRO A 99 7.78 -17.08 -10.72
CA PRO A 99 7.18 -16.57 -11.96
C PRO A 99 5.89 -15.74 -11.73
N PHE A 100 5.45 -15.61 -10.49
CA PHE A 100 4.08 -15.22 -10.14
C PHE A 100 3.70 -13.80 -10.56
N LEU A 101 4.57 -12.81 -10.37
CA LEU A 101 4.31 -11.45 -10.79
C LEU A 101 4.19 -11.36 -12.31
N GLY A 102 5.03 -12.07 -13.06
CA GLY A 102 4.93 -12.11 -14.52
C GLY A 102 3.61 -12.72 -14.99
N LEU A 103 3.22 -13.85 -14.41
CA LEU A 103 1.96 -14.52 -14.71
C LEU A 103 0.74 -13.63 -14.38
N ILE A 104 0.76 -12.96 -13.23
CA ILE A 104 -0.27 -12.00 -12.82
C ILE A 104 -0.30 -10.81 -13.79
N THR A 105 0.85 -10.24 -14.15
CA THR A 105 0.96 -9.11 -15.08
C THR A 105 0.36 -9.47 -16.44
N ASP A 106 0.73 -10.62 -17.00
CA ASP A 106 0.22 -11.09 -18.29
C ASP A 106 -1.28 -11.37 -18.25
N TYR A 107 -1.77 -11.94 -17.15
CA TYR A 107 -3.20 -12.16 -16.95
C TYR A 107 -3.97 -10.84 -16.90
N LEU A 108 -3.55 -9.88 -16.06
CA LEU A 108 -4.22 -8.60 -15.90
C LEU A 108 -4.19 -7.76 -17.18
N LYS A 109 -3.06 -7.72 -17.91
CA LYS A 109 -2.97 -7.04 -19.21
C LYS A 109 -3.93 -7.61 -20.25
N ARG A 110 -4.27 -8.90 -20.19
CA ARG A 110 -5.27 -9.52 -21.07
C ARG A 110 -6.70 -9.25 -20.64
N GLN A 111 -6.99 -9.33 -19.33
CA GLN A 111 -8.36 -9.22 -18.81
C GLN A 111 -8.82 -7.77 -18.64
N ALA A 112 -7.90 -6.85 -18.34
CA ALA A 112 -8.16 -5.44 -18.11
C ALA A 112 -7.12 -4.56 -18.85
N PRO A 113 -7.07 -4.62 -20.20
CA PRO A 113 -6.04 -3.93 -20.99
C PRO A 113 -6.10 -2.40 -20.91
N GLU A 114 -7.23 -1.84 -20.49
CA GLU A 114 -7.41 -0.39 -20.31
C GLU A 114 -6.88 0.10 -18.94
N SER A 115 -6.63 -0.81 -17.99
CA SER A 115 -6.19 -0.45 -16.64
C SER A 115 -4.68 -0.28 -16.56
N GLU A 116 -4.23 0.75 -15.85
CA GLU A 116 -2.83 0.88 -15.47
C GLU A 116 -2.54 -0.07 -14.30
N PHE A 117 -1.58 -0.98 -14.51
CA PHE A 117 -1.13 -1.91 -13.48
C PHE A 117 0.09 -1.37 -12.74
N MET A 118 -0.01 -1.29 -11.41
CA MET A 118 1.00 -0.69 -10.55
C MET A 118 1.40 -1.64 -9.41
N LEU A 119 2.59 -1.41 -8.85
CA LEU A 119 3.02 -2.04 -7.60
C LEU A 119 2.98 -1.04 -6.45
N GLN A 120 2.39 -1.44 -5.33
CA GLN A 120 2.62 -0.75 -4.07
C GLN A 120 3.96 -1.22 -3.49
N LYS A 121 4.98 -0.36 -3.54
CA LYS A 121 6.22 -0.59 -2.80
C LYS A 121 5.91 -0.52 -1.31
N THR A 122 5.92 -1.67 -0.64
CA THR A 122 5.61 -1.79 0.79
C THR A 122 6.72 -1.21 1.67
N TRP A 123 6.53 -1.22 2.98
CA TRP A 123 7.46 -0.64 3.96
C TRP A 123 8.19 -1.70 4.78
N ALA A 124 9.37 -1.33 5.29
CA ALA A 124 10.09 -2.15 6.25
C ALA A 124 9.42 -2.14 7.62
N TYR A 125 9.65 -3.19 8.40
CA TYR A 125 9.15 -3.30 9.76
C TYR A 125 9.82 -2.28 10.70
N ASP A 126 9.24 -2.07 11.87
CA ASP A 126 9.88 -1.28 12.92
C ASP A 126 11.14 -1.96 13.44
N ILE A 127 12.08 -1.15 13.95
CA ILE A 127 13.37 -1.62 14.49
C ILE A 127 13.21 -2.60 15.66
N ASN A 128 12.08 -2.58 16.37
CA ASN A 128 11.74 -3.43 17.50
C ASN A 128 10.67 -4.48 17.15
N SER A 129 10.37 -4.67 15.87
CA SER A 129 9.36 -5.64 15.43
C SER A 129 9.71 -7.06 15.90
N THR A 130 8.74 -7.73 16.50
CA THR A 130 8.85 -9.13 16.93
C THR A 130 8.36 -10.12 15.88
N HIS A 131 8.05 -9.66 14.68
CA HIS A 131 7.59 -10.53 13.59
C HIS A 131 8.64 -11.60 13.30
N GLN A 132 8.26 -12.89 13.33
CA GLN A 132 9.20 -14.01 13.25
C GLN A 132 10.07 -13.94 11.99
N ASN A 133 9.45 -13.69 10.83
CA ASN A 133 10.17 -13.57 9.55
C ASN A 133 11.08 -12.33 9.44
N PHE A 134 11.08 -11.40 10.40
CA PHE A 134 12.02 -10.26 10.36
C PHE A 134 13.48 -10.72 10.50
N MET A 135 13.70 -11.93 11.03
CA MET A 135 15.02 -12.59 11.04
C MET A 135 15.60 -12.78 9.63
N ARG A 136 14.78 -12.83 8.57
CA ARG A 136 15.23 -12.92 7.17
C ARG A 136 16.02 -11.70 6.70
N TYR A 137 15.89 -10.59 7.43
CA TYR A 137 16.56 -9.31 7.21
C TYR A 137 17.47 -8.97 8.39
N ASN A 138 17.96 -9.97 9.12
CA ASN A 138 18.76 -9.82 10.34
C ASN A 138 18.11 -8.93 11.41
N ARG A 139 16.77 -8.81 11.40
CA ARG A 139 16.00 -7.85 12.20
C ARG A 139 16.46 -6.39 12.02
N SER A 140 16.97 -6.06 10.84
CA SER A 140 17.39 -4.73 10.44
C SER A 140 16.32 -4.09 9.56
N GLN A 141 15.75 -2.97 10.05
CA GLN A 141 14.81 -2.17 9.26
C GLN A 141 15.48 -1.65 7.98
N GLU A 142 16.74 -1.25 8.08
CA GLU A 142 17.53 -0.71 6.97
C GLU A 142 17.74 -1.77 5.90
N GLU A 143 18.20 -2.97 6.27
CA GLU A 143 18.39 -4.08 5.33
C GLU A 143 17.06 -4.47 4.67
N MET A 144 15.98 -4.55 5.44
CA MET A 144 14.66 -4.86 4.89
C MET A 144 14.21 -3.80 3.89
N TYR A 145 14.40 -2.51 4.21
CA TYR A 145 14.05 -1.39 3.33
C TYR A 145 14.88 -1.38 2.05
N GLU A 146 16.19 -1.61 2.13
CA GLU A 146 17.08 -1.67 0.97
C GLU A 146 16.69 -2.81 0.05
N ARG A 147 16.51 -4.02 0.62
CA ARG A 147 16.17 -5.21 -0.16
C ARG A 147 14.81 -5.12 -0.81
N LEU A 148 13.79 -4.64 -0.09
CA LEU A 148 12.47 -4.44 -0.69
C LEU A 148 12.49 -3.34 -1.75
N SER A 149 13.28 -2.27 -1.53
CA SER A 149 13.38 -1.18 -2.50
C SER A 149 13.98 -1.66 -3.81
N LYS A 150 15.04 -2.47 -3.72
CA LYS A 150 15.63 -3.12 -4.89
C LYS A 150 14.63 -4.02 -5.61
N CYS A 151 13.98 -4.95 -4.89
CA CYS A 151 13.05 -5.89 -5.51
C CYS A 151 11.89 -5.18 -6.22
N TYR A 152 11.27 -4.17 -5.60
CA TYR A 152 10.19 -3.42 -6.25
C TYR A 152 10.67 -2.61 -7.45
N ALA A 153 11.87 -2.01 -7.38
CA ALA A 153 12.44 -1.27 -8.52
C ALA A 153 12.73 -2.20 -9.70
N ASP A 154 13.42 -3.32 -9.46
CA ASP A 154 13.77 -4.30 -10.50
C ASP A 154 12.50 -4.87 -11.16
N MET A 155 11.47 -5.20 -10.37
CA MET A 155 10.21 -5.75 -10.89
C MET A 155 9.37 -4.71 -11.63
N ALA A 156 9.35 -3.47 -11.15
CA ALA A 156 8.69 -2.37 -11.84
C ALA A 156 9.34 -2.11 -13.20
N GLU A 157 10.67 -2.04 -13.26
CA GLU A 157 11.42 -1.88 -14.51
C GLU A 157 11.16 -3.05 -15.46
N LYS A 158 11.30 -4.29 -14.98
CA LYS A 158 11.14 -5.50 -15.78
C LYS A 158 9.78 -5.60 -16.47
N TYR A 159 8.71 -5.21 -15.78
CA TYR A 159 7.34 -5.35 -16.28
C TYR A 159 6.72 -4.05 -16.82
N GLY A 160 7.47 -2.95 -16.76
CA GLY A 160 7.02 -1.61 -17.14
C GLY A 160 5.86 -1.13 -16.26
N LEU A 161 5.94 -1.35 -14.94
CA LEU A 161 4.90 -1.00 -13.97
C LEU A 161 5.30 0.25 -13.20
N SER A 162 4.33 1.12 -12.90
CA SER A 162 4.56 2.26 -12.02
C SER A 162 4.54 1.85 -10.54
N LEU A 163 5.24 2.61 -9.71
CA LEU A 163 5.32 2.38 -8.26
C LEU A 163 4.50 3.39 -7.48
N ILE A 164 3.77 2.91 -6.48
CA ILE A 164 3.27 3.75 -5.38
C ILE A 164 4.30 3.65 -4.23
N PRO A 165 5.03 4.72 -3.88
CA PRO A 165 6.26 4.66 -3.08
C PRO A 165 5.97 4.69 -1.57
N CYS A 166 5.06 3.86 -1.09
CA CYS A 166 4.67 3.81 0.33
C CYS A 166 5.88 3.54 1.23
N GLY A 167 6.76 2.61 0.83
CA GLY A 167 7.99 2.30 1.55
C GLY A 167 8.91 3.50 1.73
N ASP A 168 9.12 4.30 0.68
CA ASP A 168 9.98 5.49 0.73
C ASP A 168 9.39 6.56 1.65
N VAL A 169 8.08 6.79 1.57
CA VAL A 169 7.35 7.71 2.43
C VAL A 169 7.50 7.34 3.90
N ILE A 170 7.21 6.07 4.24
CA ILE A 170 7.31 5.60 5.63
C ILE A 170 8.75 5.70 6.12
N GLN A 171 9.73 5.37 5.27
CA GLN A 171 11.14 5.48 5.64
C GLN A 171 11.59 6.93 5.84
N ASN A 172 11.07 7.88 5.06
CA ASN A 172 11.36 9.31 5.25
C ASN A 172 10.68 9.87 6.50
N LEU A 173 9.43 9.50 6.78
CA LEU A 173 8.75 9.90 8.00
C LEU A 173 9.52 9.43 9.25
N ARG A 174 10.04 8.20 9.25
CA ARG A 174 10.86 7.65 10.35
C ARG A 174 12.17 8.39 10.61
N LYS A 175 12.62 9.28 9.73
CA LYS A 175 13.78 10.16 9.97
C LYS A 175 13.44 11.37 10.83
N LEU A 176 12.16 11.72 10.94
CA LEU A 176 11.67 12.80 11.79
C LEU A 176 11.70 12.36 13.25
N GLU A 177 12.16 13.23 14.14
CA GLU A 177 12.29 12.91 15.58
C GLU A 177 10.98 12.39 16.18
N LEU A 178 9.84 12.93 15.75
CA LEU A 178 8.51 12.49 16.17
C LEU A 178 8.26 11.00 15.90
N PHE A 179 8.83 10.42 14.84
CA PHE A 179 8.61 9.04 14.41
C PHE A 179 9.84 8.14 14.54
N ASP A 180 10.96 8.66 15.03
CA ASP A 180 12.20 7.91 15.20
C ASP A 180 12.18 7.14 16.52
N LEU A 181 11.90 5.83 16.44
CA LEU A 181 11.88 4.94 17.60
C LEU A 181 13.22 4.86 18.35
N ARG A 182 14.36 5.13 17.68
CA ARG A 182 15.68 5.15 18.35
C ARG A 182 15.82 6.34 19.28
N LYS A 183 15.02 7.40 19.06
CA LYS A 183 14.98 8.63 19.86
C LYS A 183 13.77 8.70 20.78
N GLY A 184 13.02 7.60 20.93
CA GLY A 184 11.80 7.57 21.74
C GLY A 184 10.58 8.19 21.06
N GLY A 185 10.62 8.37 19.74
CA GLY A 185 9.48 8.81 18.94
C GLY A 185 8.33 7.80 18.93
N ARG A 186 7.23 8.19 18.30
CA ARG A 186 6.02 7.39 18.08
C ARG A 186 6.24 6.40 16.93
N SER A 187 5.77 5.16 17.10
CA SER A 187 5.68 4.24 15.98
C SER A 187 4.58 4.66 14.97
N LEU A 188 4.90 4.53 13.69
CA LEU A 188 3.91 4.57 12.60
C LEU A 188 3.21 3.22 12.40
N CYS A 189 3.62 2.19 13.12
CA CYS A 189 3.01 0.87 13.15
C CYS A 189 2.19 0.65 14.43
N ARG A 190 1.22 -0.26 14.39
CA ARG A 190 0.43 -0.68 15.57
C ARG A 190 0.99 -1.91 16.28
N ASP A 191 1.73 -2.75 15.56
CA ASP A 191 2.24 -4.05 16.02
C ASP A 191 3.66 -4.33 15.50
N GLY A 192 4.38 -3.27 15.14
CA GLY A 192 5.74 -3.33 14.62
C GLY A 192 5.83 -3.61 13.12
N TYR A 193 4.71 -3.82 12.40
CA TYR A 193 4.75 -3.98 10.95
C TYR A 193 3.50 -3.52 10.21
N HIS A 194 2.31 -3.65 10.77
CA HIS A 194 1.12 -3.01 10.20
C HIS A 194 0.98 -1.58 10.66
N MET A 195 0.38 -0.71 9.85
CA MET A 195 0.30 0.71 10.13
C MET A 195 -0.58 1.05 11.33
N HIS A 196 -0.21 2.10 12.05
CA HIS A 196 -1.03 2.72 13.07
C HIS A 196 -2.37 3.16 12.46
N PHE A 197 -3.49 2.88 13.14
CA PHE A 197 -4.84 3.03 12.59
C PHE A 197 -5.20 4.43 12.11
N ILE A 198 -4.55 5.46 12.66
CA ILE A 198 -4.68 6.86 12.23
C ILE A 198 -3.48 7.25 11.37
N TYR A 199 -2.35 7.62 11.99
CA TYR A 199 -1.23 8.26 11.29
C TYR A 199 -0.57 7.42 10.19
N GLY A 200 -0.36 6.13 10.42
CA GLY A 200 0.27 5.25 9.44
C GLY A 200 -0.63 5.00 8.23
N ARG A 201 -1.89 4.61 8.47
CA ARG A 201 -2.88 4.41 7.40
C ARG A 201 -3.13 5.69 6.60
N TYR A 202 -3.21 6.83 7.30
CA TYR A 202 -3.34 8.13 6.66
C TYR A 202 -2.15 8.44 5.75
N ALA A 203 -0.91 8.18 6.20
CA ALA A 203 0.28 8.40 5.38
C ALA A 203 0.25 7.56 4.08
N LEU A 204 -0.16 6.29 4.17
CA LEU A 204 -0.27 5.43 3.00
C LEU A 204 -1.38 5.89 2.05
N ALA A 205 -2.58 6.14 2.56
CA ALA A 205 -3.73 6.56 1.77
C ALA A 205 -3.49 7.92 1.08
N TYR A 206 -2.85 8.87 1.76
CA TYR A 206 -2.47 10.14 1.16
C TYR A 206 -1.40 9.93 0.07
N THR A 207 -0.44 9.03 0.28
CA THR A 207 0.55 8.68 -0.75
C THR A 207 -0.11 8.11 -2.01
N TRP A 208 -1.05 7.17 -1.84
CA TRP A 208 -1.85 6.64 -2.95
C TRP A 208 -2.62 7.75 -3.66
N ALA A 209 -3.38 8.57 -2.93
CA ALA A 209 -4.15 9.66 -3.51
C ALA A 209 -3.26 10.64 -4.29
N ARG A 210 -2.10 11.00 -3.72
CA ARG A 210 -1.14 11.93 -4.31
C ARG A 210 -0.54 11.40 -5.61
N VAL A 211 -0.29 10.09 -5.69
CA VAL A 211 0.24 9.43 -6.90
C VAL A 211 -0.86 9.27 -7.95
N LEU A 212 -2.00 8.70 -7.58
CA LEU A 212 -3.07 8.36 -8.51
C LEU A 212 -3.77 9.60 -9.09
N LEU A 213 -3.91 10.68 -8.31
CA LEU A 213 -4.43 11.95 -8.82
C LEU A 213 -3.41 12.74 -9.64
N GLY A 214 -2.12 12.37 -9.60
CA GLY A 214 -1.05 13.02 -10.36
C GLY A 214 -0.79 14.50 -10.02
N ARG A 215 -1.36 15.02 -8.92
CA ARG A 215 -1.26 16.44 -8.52
C ARG A 215 -1.07 16.58 -7.01
N SER A 216 -0.50 17.71 -6.60
CA SER A 216 -0.36 18.04 -5.17
C SER A 216 -1.71 18.15 -4.46
N LEU A 217 -1.75 17.70 -3.21
CA LEU A 217 -2.92 17.68 -2.34
C LEU A 217 -2.75 18.56 -1.09
N GLU A 218 -1.76 19.46 -1.07
CA GLU A 218 -1.42 20.31 0.10
C GLU A 218 -2.58 21.15 0.68
N HIS A 219 -3.65 21.33 -0.10
CA HIS A 219 -4.82 22.13 0.25
C HIS A 219 -5.99 21.33 0.84
N ILE A 220 -5.90 20.00 0.93
CA ILE A 220 -7.00 19.22 1.51
C ILE A 220 -7.04 19.37 3.04
N SER A 221 -8.26 19.47 3.58
CA SER A 221 -8.52 19.60 5.01
C SER A 221 -9.04 18.32 5.67
N TYR A 222 -8.92 17.17 5.00
CA TYR A 222 -9.37 15.89 5.55
C TYR A 222 -8.63 15.54 6.83
N MET A 223 -9.38 15.12 7.84
CA MET A 223 -8.87 14.73 9.14
C MET A 223 -9.26 13.26 9.40
N PRO A 224 -8.31 12.32 9.53
CA PRO A 224 -8.61 10.90 9.61
C PRO A 224 -9.29 10.52 10.93
N TYR A 225 -10.41 9.82 10.84
CA TYR A 225 -11.11 9.22 11.97
C TYR A 225 -11.14 7.69 11.83
N SER A 226 -10.90 6.94 12.91
CA SER A 226 -10.96 5.48 12.87
C SER A 226 -11.79 4.94 14.03
N ASP A 227 -12.83 4.15 13.71
CA ASP A 227 -13.64 3.41 14.69
C ASP A 227 -12.82 2.41 15.52
N LEU A 228 -11.60 2.07 15.08
CA LEU A 228 -10.67 1.20 15.81
C LEU A 228 -9.98 1.92 16.97
N LEU A 229 -10.03 3.26 16.99
CA LEU A 229 -9.51 4.12 18.04
C LEU A 229 -10.48 5.30 18.26
N PRO A 230 -11.73 5.05 18.71
CA PRO A 230 -12.79 6.06 18.71
C PRO A 230 -12.51 7.23 19.66
N ASP A 231 -11.69 7.01 20.68
CA ASP A 231 -11.32 8.02 21.69
C ASP A 231 -10.04 8.79 21.36
N VAL A 232 -9.41 8.51 20.21
CA VAL A 232 -8.15 9.14 19.81
C VAL A 232 -8.42 10.18 18.72
N ALA A 233 -8.41 11.45 19.12
CA ALA A 233 -8.45 12.55 18.17
C ALA A 233 -7.08 12.68 17.44
N PRO A 234 -7.06 12.76 16.10
CA PRO A 234 -5.83 13.05 15.36
C PRO A 234 -5.30 14.46 15.68
N ASP A 235 -3.99 14.58 15.88
CA ASP A 235 -3.33 15.88 16.04
C ASP A 235 -3.15 16.54 14.66
N PRO A 236 -3.75 17.72 14.41
CA PRO A 236 -3.64 18.40 13.12
C PRO A 236 -2.21 18.74 12.70
N ASN A 237 -1.31 19.00 13.66
CA ASN A 237 0.09 19.30 13.35
C ASN A 237 0.82 18.05 12.86
N ILE A 238 0.53 16.88 13.43
CA ILE A 238 1.10 15.61 12.98
C ILE A 238 0.56 15.26 11.58
N ILE A 239 -0.73 15.48 11.34
CA ILE A 239 -1.33 15.29 10.01
C ILE A 239 -0.66 16.20 8.98
N LYS A 240 -0.48 17.49 9.29
CA LYS A 240 0.18 18.42 8.37
C LYS A 240 1.64 18.03 8.10
N LEU A 241 2.38 17.62 9.14
CA LEU A 241 3.74 17.13 8.99
C LEU A 241 3.81 15.92 8.05
N ILE A 242 2.90 14.95 8.20
CA ILE A 242 2.79 13.79 7.32
C ILE A 242 2.53 14.21 5.87
N GLN A 243 1.55 15.09 5.64
CA GLN A 243 1.23 15.60 4.30
C GLN A 243 2.46 16.23 3.64
N THR A 244 3.14 17.15 4.33
CA THR A 244 4.32 17.84 3.81
C THR A 244 5.44 16.86 3.45
N THR A 245 5.75 15.89 4.32
CA THR A 245 6.78 14.89 4.02
C THR A 245 6.41 14.03 2.81
N ILE A 246 5.13 13.70 2.62
CA ILE A 246 4.68 12.92 1.45
C ILE A 246 4.82 13.75 0.17
N GLU A 247 4.36 14.99 0.17
CA GLU A 247 4.46 15.89 -0.99
C GLU A 247 5.92 16.07 -1.43
N GLU A 248 6.82 16.29 -0.48
CA GLU A 248 8.25 16.39 -0.75
C GLU A 248 8.82 15.08 -1.29
N THR A 249 8.50 13.94 -0.66
CA THR A 249 8.99 12.62 -1.07
C THR A 249 8.53 12.27 -2.49
N VAL A 250 7.24 12.40 -2.79
CA VAL A 250 6.69 12.08 -4.12
C VAL A 250 7.23 13.04 -5.18
N ARG A 251 7.38 14.34 -4.87
CA ARG A 251 7.99 15.30 -5.79
C ARG A 251 9.43 14.93 -6.14
N MET A 252 10.25 14.54 -5.16
CA MET A 252 11.64 14.15 -5.41
C MET A 252 11.75 12.89 -6.28
N LEU A 253 10.89 11.89 -6.05
CA LEU A 253 10.86 10.66 -6.84
C LEU A 253 10.30 10.86 -8.25
N GLY A 254 9.39 11.83 -8.44
CA GLY A 254 8.89 12.20 -9.76
C GLY A 254 9.92 12.92 -10.66
N HIS A 255 11.03 13.40 -10.10
CA HIS A 255 12.13 14.00 -10.86
C HIS A 255 13.27 13.03 -11.19
N THR A 256 13.16 11.76 -10.77
CA THR A 256 14.19 10.73 -11.01
C THR A 256 13.87 9.77 -12.17
N ASN A 257 12.82 10.03 -12.94
CA ASN A 257 12.44 9.28 -14.15
C ASN A 257 12.60 10.12 -15.42
#